data_AF-A0A7S3KL99-F1
#
_entry.id   AF-A0A7S3KL99-F1
#
_cell.length_a   1.000
_cell.length_b   1.000
_cell.length_c   1.000
_cell.angle_alpha   90.00
_cell.angle_beta   90.00
_cell.angle_gamma   90.00
#
_symmetry.space_group_name_H-M   'P 1'
#
loop_
_entity.id
_entity.type
_entity.pdbx_description
1 polymer ?
#
loop_
_entity_poly.entity_id
_entity_poly.type
_entity_poly.pdbx_seq_one_letter_code
_entity_poly.pdbx_strand_id
1 'polypeptide(L)'
;MLGRGHSSTEVSLYHTFVNSKDLIFQIVKKMYLNMIYKTLKSQVGQPEIKYDRIAMQEKKERELVDHNAEWTVFAKTMNMCKNKDYACLRVDKSNKSAWKAKFLGEGSIDEGGPYRETISNICDELHSQYLPLLIPTQN
;
A
#
# COMPACT_ATOMS: atom_id res chain seq x y z
N MET A 1 36.75 -48.76 18.89
CA MET A 1 35.47 -48.20 19.39
C MET A 1 35.74 -46.76 19.81
N LEU A 2 35.41 -45.78 18.96
CA LEU A 2 35.49 -44.35 19.29
C LEU A 2 34.10 -43.77 19.02
N GLY A 3 33.46 -43.31 20.08
CA GLY A 3 32.09 -42.80 20.07
C GLY A 3 32.00 -41.53 19.22
N ARG A 4 31.08 -41.54 18.26
CA ARG A 4 30.60 -40.32 17.60
C ARG A 4 29.82 -39.53 18.66
N GLY A 5 30.43 -38.46 19.18
CA GLY A 5 29.70 -37.44 19.92
C GLY A 5 28.65 -36.81 18.99
N HIS A 6 27.39 -37.19 19.18
CA HIS A 6 26.26 -36.46 18.62
C HIS A 6 26.22 -35.09 19.30
N SER A 7 26.63 -34.04 18.57
CA SER A 7 26.25 -32.68 18.92
C SER A 7 24.75 -32.56 18.67
N SER A 8 23.96 -32.63 19.73
CA SER A 8 22.54 -32.32 19.71
C SER A 8 22.36 -30.85 19.33
N THR A 9 22.37 -30.54 18.04
CA THR A 9 21.90 -29.26 17.53
C THR A 9 20.44 -29.14 17.94
N GLU A 10 20.14 -28.27 18.90
CA GLU A 10 18.76 -27.90 19.22
C GLU A 10 18.11 -27.39 17.95
N VAL A 11 17.33 -28.27 17.31
CA VAL A 11 16.64 -27.91 16.08
C VAL A 11 15.48 -27.02 16.48
N SER A 12 15.70 -25.71 16.40
CA SER A 12 14.65 -24.72 16.63
C SER A 12 13.43 -25.05 15.77
N LEU A 13 12.22 -24.88 16.34
CA LEU A 13 10.97 -25.04 15.62
C LEU A 13 10.96 -24.23 14.31
N TYR A 14 11.58 -23.05 14.32
CA TYR A 14 11.74 -22.22 13.14
C TYR A 14 12.58 -22.92 12.05
N HIS A 15 13.72 -23.50 12.42
CA HIS A 15 14.60 -24.22 11.51
C HIS A 15 13.90 -25.43 10.88
N THR A 16 13.19 -26.23 11.69
CA THR A 16 12.41 -27.37 11.20
C THR A 16 11.28 -26.94 10.27
N PHE A 17 10.60 -25.84 10.58
CA PHE A 17 9.52 -25.29 9.76
C PHE A 17 10.02 -24.80 8.40
N VAL A 18 11.12 -24.03 8.39
CA VAL A 18 11.70 -23.49 7.14
C VAL A 18 12.15 -24.62 6.22
N ASN A 19 12.84 -25.64 6.76
CA ASN A 19 13.32 -26.77 5.96
C ASN A 19 12.21 -27.70 5.47
N SER A 20 11.04 -27.67 6.12
CA SER A 20 9.87 -28.47 5.75
C SER A 20 8.79 -27.67 5.00
N LYS A 21 9.02 -26.40 4.66
CA LYS A 21 7.99 -25.48 4.12
C LYS A 21 7.32 -25.98 2.83
N ASP A 22 8.06 -26.78 2.05
CA ASP A 22 7.58 -27.33 0.78
C ASP A 22 6.65 -28.53 0.99
N LEU A 23 6.74 -29.20 2.15
CA LEU A 23 5.82 -30.25 2.58
C LEU A 23 4.50 -29.69 3.11
N ILE A 24 4.43 -28.38 3.40
CA ILE A 24 3.20 -27.73 3.83
C ILE A 24 2.31 -27.51 2.60
N PHE A 25 1.23 -28.29 2.53
CA PHE A 25 0.25 -28.22 1.47
C PHE A 25 -0.36 -26.81 1.33
N GLN A 26 -0.62 -26.42 0.07
CA GLN A 26 -1.23 -25.13 -0.25
C GLN A 26 -2.59 -24.93 0.43
N ILE A 27 -3.36 -25.99 0.66
CA ILE A 27 -4.65 -25.90 1.35
C ILE A 27 -4.50 -25.42 2.80
N VAL A 28 -3.46 -25.89 3.50
CA VAL A 28 -3.13 -25.48 4.87
C VAL A 28 -2.64 -24.02 4.87
N LYS A 29 -1.75 -23.66 3.95
CA LYS A 29 -1.29 -22.27 3.77
C LYS A 29 -2.47 -21.31 3.56
N LYS A 30 -3.37 -21.65 2.64
CA LYS A 30 -4.59 -20.87 2.36
C LYS A 30 -5.51 -20.77 3.58
N MET A 31 -5.68 -21.85 4.34
CA MET A 31 -6.48 -21.85 5.57
C MET A 31 -5.96 -20.82 6.57
N TYR A 32 -4.66 -20.84 6.87
CA TYR A 32 -4.06 -19.88 7.81
C TYR A 32 -4.07 -18.44 7.26
N LEU A 33 -3.78 -18.25 5.97
CA LEU A 33 -3.87 -16.92 5.33
C LEU A 33 -5.29 -16.36 5.45
N ASN A 34 -6.32 -17.17 5.18
CA ASN A 34 -7.71 -16.76 5.32
C ASN A 34 -8.09 -16.44 6.77
N MET A 35 -7.54 -17.17 7.74
CA MET A 35 -7.74 -16.87 9.15
C MET A 35 -7.15 -15.51 9.52
N ILE A 36 -5.92 -15.22 9.07
CA ILE A 36 -5.28 -13.93 9.25
C ILE A 36 -6.10 -12.82 8.58
N TYR A 37 -6.53 -13.01 7.32
CA TYR A 37 -7.33 -12.02 6.60
C TYR A 37 -8.64 -11.68 7.33
N LYS A 38 -9.28 -12.64 7.99
CA LYS A 38 -10.49 -12.40 8.80
C LYS A 38 -10.22 -11.59 10.08
N THR A 39 -9.00 -11.65 10.61
CA THR A 39 -8.61 -10.93 11.83
C THR A 39 -8.08 -9.53 11.53
N LEU A 40 -7.64 -9.26 10.30
CA LEU A 40 -7.19 -7.94 9.89
C LEU A 40 -8.36 -6.94 9.90
N LYS A 41 -8.14 -5.77 10.50
CA LYS A 41 -9.13 -4.68 10.54
C LYS A 41 -9.41 -4.16 9.13
N SER A 42 -10.59 -4.39 8.59
CA SER A 42 -11.03 -3.70 7.37
C SER A 42 -11.77 -2.42 7.71
N GLN A 43 -11.59 -1.37 6.92
CA GLN A 43 -12.36 -0.15 7.11
C GLN A 43 -13.80 -0.36 6.64
N VAL A 44 -14.76 0.11 7.43
CA VAL A 44 -16.17 0.19 7.01
C VAL A 44 -16.33 1.45 6.15
N GLY A 45 -16.70 1.25 4.88
CA GLY A 45 -16.87 2.31 3.89
C GLY A 45 -15.57 2.90 3.34
N GLN A 46 -15.71 3.69 2.28
CA GLN A 46 -14.58 4.32 1.59
C GLN A 46 -14.30 5.71 2.20
N PRO A 47 -13.06 6.01 2.62
CA PRO A 47 -12.71 7.37 3.00
C PRO A 47 -12.77 8.29 1.79
N GLU A 48 -13.33 9.49 1.96
CA GLU A 48 -13.34 10.53 0.93
C GLU A 48 -12.06 11.38 1.04
N ILE A 49 -11.37 11.57 -0.08
CA ILE A 49 -10.19 12.44 -0.18
C ILE A 49 -10.49 13.57 -1.15
N LYS A 50 -10.26 14.80 -0.69
CA LYS A 50 -10.45 16.02 -1.47
C LYS A 50 -9.12 16.48 -2.05
N TYR A 51 -9.07 16.61 -3.36
CA TYR A 51 -7.91 17.06 -4.09
C TYR A 51 -8.20 18.43 -4.70
N ASP A 52 -7.30 19.37 -4.44
CA ASP A 52 -7.36 20.71 -5.02
C ASP A 52 -6.28 20.79 -6.09
N ARG A 53 -6.65 20.47 -7.33
CA ARG A 53 -5.70 20.36 -8.43
C ARG A 53 -5.15 21.70 -8.85
N ILE A 54 -5.93 22.78 -8.74
CA ILE A 54 -5.49 24.13 -9.07
C ILE A 54 -4.35 24.52 -8.12
N ALA A 55 -4.57 24.38 -6.81
CA ALA A 55 -3.53 24.70 -5.83
C ALA A 55 -2.29 23.79 -5.94
N MET A 56 -2.46 22.51 -6.31
CA MET A 56 -1.35 21.60 -6.56
C MET A 56 -0.54 22.01 -7.80
N GLN A 57 -1.22 22.37 -8.88
CA GLN A 57 -0.60 22.78 -10.13
C GLN A 57 0.17 24.08 -9.96
N GLU A 58 -0.37 25.07 -9.25
CA GLU A 58 0.34 26.31 -8.92
C GLU A 58 1.67 26.05 -8.18
N LYS A 59 1.69 25.09 -7.24
CA LYS A 59 2.92 24.71 -6.54
C LYS A 59 3.92 24.02 -7.45
N LYS A 60 3.42 23.19 -8.36
CA LYS A 60 4.23 22.51 -9.39
C LYS A 60 4.86 23.53 -10.36
N GLU A 61 4.11 24.54 -10.77
CA GLU A 61 4.58 25.63 -11.64
C GLU A 61 5.62 26.52 -10.96
N ARG A 62 5.54 26.67 -9.65
CA ARG A 62 6.58 27.34 -8.84
C ARG A 62 7.81 26.47 -8.57
N GLU A 63 7.90 25.30 -9.18
CA GLU A 63 8.97 24.32 -9.00
C GLU A 63 9.21 23.94 -7.54
N LEU A 64 8.14 23.98 -6.72
CA LEU A 64 8.23 23.56 -5.32
C LEU A 64 8.28 22.04 -5.25
N VAL A 65 9.20 21.53 -4.44
CA VAL A 65 9.36 20.11 -4.16
C VAL A 65 8.64 19.76 -2.85
N ASP A 66 7.84 18.69 -2.86
CA ASP A 66 7.06 18.23 -1.71
C ASP A 66 7.90 17.38 -0.74
N HIS A 67 8.91 17.98 -0.13
CA HIS A 67 9.80 17.29 0.81
C HIS A 67 9.07 16.72 2.04
N ASN A 68 7.95 17.33 2.42
CA ASN A 68 7.17 16.94 3.61
C ASN A 68 6.01 16.01 3.29
N ALA A 69 5.78 15.68 2.01
CA ALA A 69 4.62 14.93 1.55
C ALA A 69 3.30 15.52 2.10
N GLU A 70 3.01 16.78 1.76
CA GLU A 70 1.83 17.50 2.24
C GLU A 70 0.78 17.79 1.17
N TRP A 71 1.19 18.05 -0.08
CA TRP A 71 0.30 18.69 -1.04
C TRP A 71 0.09 17.93 -2.34
N THR A 72 1.02 17.07 -2.75
CA THR A 72 0.85 16.18 -3.91
C THR A 72 -0.36 15.24 -3.76
N VAL A 73 -0.86 14.67 -4.85
CA VAL A 73 -1.93 13.67 -4.79
C VAL A 73 -1.46 12.50 -3.93
N PHE A 74 -0.24 11.99 -4.17
CA PHE A 74 0.39 10.95 -3.36
C PHE A 74 0.43 11.32 -1.88
N ALA A 75 0.93 12.50 -1.53
CA ALA A 75 1.00 12.96 -0.15
C ALA A 75 -0.36 12.90 0.56
N LYS A 76 -1.39 13.49 -0.06
CA LYS A 76 -2.75 13.52 0.52
C LYS A 76 -3.32 12.12 0.69
N THR A 77 -3.14 11.26 -0.31
CA THR A 77 -3.58 9.87 -0.25
C THR A 77 -2.84 9.11 0.85
N MET A 78 -1.52 9.20 0.90
CA MET A 78 -0.67 8.47 1.86
C MET A 78 -0.95 8.91 3.30
N ASN A 79 -1.08 10.22 3.54
CA ASN A 79 -1.42 10.75 4.86
C ASN A 79 -2.81 10.28 5.33
N MET A 80 -3.80 10.26 4.43
CA MET A 80 -5.11 9.68 4.76
C MET A 80 -4.99 8.20 5.11
N CYS A 81 -4.31 7.41 4.27
CA CYS A 81 -4.12 5.98 4.49
C CYS A 81 -3.42 5.71 5.83
N LYS A 82 -2.38 6.47 6.16
CA LYS A 82 -1.65 6.39 7.43
C LYS A 82 -2.57 6.68 8.61
N ASN A 83 -3.39 7.73 8.53
CA ASN A 83 -4.36 8.07 9.57
C ASN A 83 -5.46 7.01 9.77
N LYS A 84 -5.62 6.10 8.81
CA LYS A 84 -6.56 4.96 8.86
C LYS A 84 -5.87 3.63 9.13
N ASP A 85 -4.61 3.63 9.61
CA ASP A 85 -3.82 2.41 9.83
C ASP A 85 -3.78 1.50 8.58
N TYR A 86 -3.75 2.15 7.42
CA TYR A 86 -3.76 1.53 6.09
C TYR A 86 -4.97 0.61 5.84
N ALA A 87 -6.00 0.66 6.67
CA ALA A 87 -7.18 -0.20 6.56
C ALA A 87 -8.00 0.08 5.30
N CYS A 88 -7.95 1.30 4.77
CA CYS A 88 -8.59 1.68 3.51
C CYS A 88 -7.99 0.98 2.28
N LEU A 89 -6.74 0.52 2.35
CA LEU A 89 -6.11 -0.23 1.25
C LEU A 89 -6.61 -1.68 1.18
N ARG A 90 -7.27 -2.17 2.24
CA ARG A 90 -7.93 -3.48 2.25
C ARG A 90 -9.33 -3.33 1.66
N VAL A 91 -9.40 -3.35 0.33
CA VAL A 91 -10.66 -3.23 -0.41
C VAL A 91 -11.43 -4.55 -0.33
N ASP A 92 -12.63 -4.49 0.27
CA ASP A 92 -13.56 -5.62 0.26
C ASP A 92 -14.27 -5.75 -1.10
N LYS A 93 -14.84 -6.92 -1.41
CA LYS A 93 -15.59 -7.20 -2.64
C LYS A 93 -16.77 -6.24 -2.89
N SER A 94 -17.29 -5.64 -1.83
CA SER A 94 -18.37 -4.64 -1.88
C SER A 94 -17.91 -3.28 -2.40
N ASN A 95 -16.63 -2.95 -2.27
CA ASN A 95 -16.06 -1.66 -2.65
C ASN A 95 -15.28 -1.77 -3.96
N LYS A 96 -15.46 -0.81 -4.87
CA LYS A 96 -14.72 -0.78 -6.15
C LYS A 96 -13.37 -0.06 -6.05
N SER A 97 -13.12 0.65 -4.95
CA SER A 97 -11.91 1.45 -4.73
C SER A 97 -11.51 1.51 -3.24
N ALA A 98 -10.26 1.89 -2.98
CA ALA A 98 -9.72 2.08 -1.63
C ALA A 98 -10.15 3.42 -1.00
N TRP A 99 -10.44 4.44 -1.82
CA TRP A 99 -10.97 5.73 -1.39
C TRP A 99 -11.91 6.30 -2.45
N LYS A 100 -12.75 7.25 -2.02
CA LYS A 100 -13.56 8.09 -2.90
C LYS A 100 -12.78 9.37 -3.19
N ALA A 101 -12.40 9.57 -4.45
CA ALA A 101 -11.68 10.77 -4.87
C ALA A 101 -12.65 11.88 -5.26
N LYS A 102 -12.46 13.08 -4.70
CA LYS A 102 -13.23 14.28 -5.03
C LYS A 102 -12.29 15.41 -5.43
N PHE A 103 -12.32 15.77 -6.70
CA PHE A 103 -11.61 16.96 -7.20
C PHE A 103 -12.46 18.21 -6.91
N LEU A 104 -11.88 19.15 -6.17
CA LEU A 104 -12.58 20.38 -5.78
C LEU A 104 -12.75 21.28 -7.01
N GLY A 105 -13.96 21.79 -7.21
CA GLY A 105 -14.28 22.63 -8.37
C GLY A 105 -14.51 21.87 -9.68
N GLU A 106 -14.29 20.56 -9.70
CA GLU A 106 -14.56 19.71 -10.86
C GLU A 106 -15.89 18.96 -10.66
N GLY A 107 -16.78 19.06 -11.65
CA GLY A 107 -18.07 18.36 -11.65
C GLY A 107 -17.89 16.88 -11.95
N SER A 108 -17.49 16.08 -10.96
CA SER A 108 -17.40 14.63 -11.13
C SER A 108 -18.66 13.93 -10.62
N ILE A 109 -19.32 13.18 -11.52
CA ILE A 109 -20.56 12.44 -11.24
C ILE A 109 -20.28 10.95 -11.02
N ASP A 110 -19.18 10.42 -11.58
CA ASP A 110 -18.76 9.02 -11.43
C ASP A 110 -17.80 8.87 -10.24
N GLU A 111 -17.97 7.80 -9.44
CA GLU A 111 -17.06 7.48 -8.33
C GLU A 111 -15.82 6.70 -8.80
N GLY A 112 -15.90 5.99 -9.94
CA GLY A 112 -14.82 5.14 -10.43
C GLY A 112 -13.74 5.88 -11.22
N GLY A 113 -14.14 6.81 -12.09
CA GLY A 113 -13.23 7.64 -12.89
C GLY A 113 -12.19 8.38 -12.03
N PRO A 114 -12.62 9.19 -11.05
CA PRO A 114 -11.72 9.97 -10.21
C PRO A 114 -10.70 9.13 -9.46
N TYR A 115 -11.10 7.96 -8.96
CA TYR A 115 -10.17 7.07 -8.28
C TYR A 115 -9.04 6.61 -9.21
N ARG A 116 -9.38 6.11 -10.41
CA ARG A 116 -8.36 5.70 -11.40
C ARG A 116 -7.43 6.83 -11.77
N GLU A 117 -7.99 8.03 -11.92
CA GLU A 117 -7.23 9.23 -12.22
C GLU A 117 -6.26 9.60 -11.10
N THR A 118 -6.66 9.47 -9.83
CA THR A 118 -5.73 9.67 -8.71
C THR A 118 -4.58 8.65 -8.72
N ILE A 119 -4.83 7.41 -9.13
CA ILE A 119 -3.76 6.40 -9.25
C ILE A 119 -2.77 6.79 -10.36
N SER A 120 -3.26 7.22 -11.52
CA SER A 120 -2.39 7.72 -12.60
C SER A 120 -1.56 8.92 -12.14
N ASN A 121 -2.18 9.89 -11.48
CA ASN A 121 -1.48 11.06 -10.95
C ASN A 121 -0.39 10.67 -9.94
N ILE A 122 -0.66 9.70 -9.06
CA ILE A 122 0.33 9.18 -8.11
C ILE A 122 1.53 8.57 -8.86
N CYS A 123 1.27 7.75 -9.89
CA CYS A 123 2.34 7.16 -10.69
C CYS A 123 3.19 8.25 -11.36
N ASP A 124 2.58 9.26 -11.94
CA ASP A 124 3.30 10.37 -12.58
C ASP A 124 4.11 11.17 -11.57
N GLU A 125 3.54 11.46 -10.39
CA GLU A 125 4.22 12.17 -9.30
C GLU A 125 5.43 11.40 -8.78
N LEU A 126 5.32 10.08 -8.60
CA LEU A 126 6.43 9.23 -8.12
C LEU A 126 7.64 9.22 -9.06
N HIS A 127 7.43 9.42 -10.36
CA HIS A 127 8.50 9.54 -11.35
C HIS A 127 8.94 10.99 -11.59
N SER A 128 8.34 11.95 -10.91
CA SER A 128 8.62 13.37 -11.09
C SER A 128 9.67 13.89 -10.11
N GLN A 129 10.28 15.03 -10.44
CA GLN A 129 11.22 15.72 -9.55
C GLN A 129 10.53 16.41 -8.36
N TYR A 130 9.20 16.59 -8.42
CA TYR A 130 8.41 17.25 -7.37
C TYR A 130 8.20 16.36 -6.14
N LEU A 131 8.38 15.04 -6.30
CA LEU A 131 8.30 14.05 -5.24
C LEU A 131 9.51 13.08 -5.35
N PRO A 132 10.70 13.48 -4.88
CA PRO A 132 11.96 12.76 -5.09
C PRO A 132 12.08 11.55 -4.15
N LEU A 133 11.14 10.60 -4.24
CA LEU A 133 11.13 9.37 -3.46
C LEU A 133 11.88 8.23 -4.15
N LEU A 134 11.91 8.23 -5.48
CA LEU A 134 12.51 7.16 -6.28
C LEU A 134 13.84 7.62 -6.87
N ILE A 135 14.83 6.73 -6.86
CA ILE A 135 16.11 6.94 -7.54
C ILE A 135 16.04 6.16 -8.87
N PRO A 136 16.13 6.84 -10.03
CA PRO A 136 16.16 6.14 -11.31
C PRO A 136 17.45 5.31 -11.41
N THR A 137 17.31 4.05 -11.81
CA THR A 137 18.47 3.19 -12.10
C THR A 137 18.93 3.41 -13.53
N GLN A 138 20.24 3.30 -13.78
CA GLN A 138 20.76 3.22 -15.14
C GLN A 138 20.27 1.92 -15.80
N ASN A 139 19.90 2.00 -17.08
CA ASN A 139 19.46 0.86 -17.89
C ASN A 139 20.63 0.01 -18.37
#